data_AF-A0A4Q7P192-F1
#
_entry.id   AF-A0A4Q7P192-F1
#
_cell.length_a   1.000
_cell.length_b   1.000
_cell.length_c   1.000
_cell.angle_alpha   90.00
_cell.angle_beta   90.00
_cell.angle_gamma   90.00
#
_symmetry.space_group_name_H-M   'P 1'
#
loop_
_entity.id
_entity.type
_entity.pdbx_description
1 polymer ?
#
loop_
_entity_poly.entity_id
_entity_poly.type
_entity_poly.pdbx_seq_one_letter_code
_entity_poly.pdbx_strand_id
1 'polypeptide(L)'
;MESFNFYKSIYDRELNRRMDLDKSINIPITILTLIIGLNSIYTDREFFEDFFCELEVVQVMIITIGITILISAFFLIKSYNNLFKGFAYRNLALTKDIREFETKQIPDYNSQVSEEDKLTFETELIERLITVTDNHTTFNDQRSLDLYRAKTFLIVSLILTGIQLVIVTFK
;
A
#
# COMPACT_ATOMS: atom_id res chain seq x y z
N MET A 1 28.00 -14.49 10.92
CA MET A 1 28.06 -13.06 10.50
C MET A 1 27.60 -12.80 9.07
N GLU A 2 28.02 -13.57 8.06
CA GLU A 2 27.54 -13.39 6.67
C GLU A 2 26.02 -13.62 6.54
N SER A 3 25.50 -14.70 7.14
CA SER A 3 24.06 -15.00 7.14
C SER A 3 23.24 -13.90 7.82
N PHE A 4 23.68 -13.43 9.00
CA PHE A 4 23.03 -12.30 9.68
C PHE A 4 22.96 -11.05 8.80
N ASN A 5 24.08 -10.66 8.18
CA ASN A 5 24.13 -9.50 7.31
C ASN A 5 23.21 -9.65 6.09
N PHE A 6 23.13 -10.85 5.52
CA PHE A 6 22.22 -11.16 4.43
C PHE A 6 20.75 -10.96 4.86
N TYR A 7 20.29 -11.60 5.94
CA TYR A 7 18.91 -11.45 6.41
C TYR A 7 18.58 -10.02 6.85
N LYS A 8 19.52 -9.33 7.49
CA LYS A 8 19.39 -7.91 7.80
C LYS A 8 19.20 -7.07 6.54
N SER A 9 19.94 -7.32 5.47
CA SER A 9 19.79 -6.57 4.22
C SER A 9 18.42 -6.73 3.58
N ILE A 10 17.82 -7.93 3.69
CA ILE A 10 16.45 -8.18 3.20
C ILE A 10 15.43 -7.43 4.07
N TYR A 11 15.59 -7.48 5.39
CA TYR A 11 14.75 -6.72 6.31
C TYR A 11 14.80 -5.20 6.02
N ASP A 12 16.00 -4.64 5.88
CA ASP A 12 16.21 -3.23 5.56
C ASP A 12 15.56 -2.87 4.21
N ARG A 13 15.65 -3.76 3.20
CA ARG A 13 14.96 -3.58 1.92
C ARG A 13 13.44 -3.54 2.10
N GLU A 14 12.85 -4.42 2.89
CA GLU A 14 11.40 -4.45 3.11
C GLU A 14 10.89 -3.24 3.91
N LEU A 15 11.70 -2.72 4.84
CA LEU A 15 11.43 -1.44 5.50
C LEU A 15 11.42 -0.28 4.50
N ASN A 16 12.40 -0.22 3.60
CA ASN A 16 12.45 0.80 2.56
C ASN A 16 11.26 0.68 1.60
N ARG A 17 10.90 -0.53 1.16
CA ARG A 17 9.71 -0.78 0.33
C ARG A 17 8.44 -0.27 0.99
N ARG A 18 8.29 -0.45 2.30
CA ARG A 18 7.15 0.10 3.05
C ARG A 18 7.10 1.63 2.95
N MET A 19 8.23 2.31 3.15
CA MET A 19 8.31 3.77 3.04
C MET A 19 8.03 4.26 1.62
N ASP A 20 8.50 3.54 0.61
CA ASP A 20 8.25 3.89 -0.79
C ASP A 20 6.78 3.72 -1.16
N LEU A 21 6.12 2.67 -0.64
CA LEU A 21 4.68 2.49 -0.77
C LEU A 21 3.91 3.65 -0.13
N ASP A 22 4.31 4.12 1.06
CA ASP A 22 3.68 5.27 1.71
C ASP A 22 3.80 6.56 0.86
N LYS A 23 4.97 6.81 0.29
CA LYS A 23 5.21 7.98 -0.59
C LYS A 23 4.45 7.90 -1.91
N SER A 24 4.30 6.69 -2.45
CA SER A 24 3.77 6.45 -3.79
C SER A 24 2.27 6.75 -3.96
N ILE A 25 1.56 7.03 -2.86
CA ILE A 25 0.13 7.35 -2.83
C ILE A 25 -0.15 8.81 -3.21
N ASN A 26 0.82 9.71 -2.99
CA ASN A 26 0.64 11.14 -3.28
C ASN A 26 0.31 11.40 -4.75
N ILE A 27 1.03 10.75 -5.68
CA ILE A 27 0.80 10.92 -7.12
C ILE A 27 -0.64 10.51 -7.52
N PRO A 28 -1.15 9.31 -7.16
CA PRO A 28 -2.54 8.95 -7.33
C PRO A 28 -3.55 9.98 -6.81
N ILE A 29 -3.34 10.53 -5.61
CA ILE A 29 -4.23 11.54 -5.01
C ILE A 29 -4.22 12.83 -5.85
N THR A 30 -3.05 13.28 -6.28
CA THR A 30 -2.93 14.46 -7.15
C THR A 30 -3.67 14.26 -8.46
N ILE A 31 -3.54 13.08 -9.09
CA ILE A 31 -4.25 12.76 -10.34
C ILE A 31 -5.77 12.70 -10.12
N LEU A 32 -6.23 12.09 -9.03
CA LEU A 32 -7.66 12.09 -8.65
C LEU A 32 -8.20 13.51 -8.53
N THR A 33 -7.47 14.38 -7.83
CA THR A 33 -7.85 15.78 -7.62
C THR A 33 -7.96 16.52 -8.96
N LEU A 34 -7.00 16.30 -9.86
CA LEU A 34 -7.02 16.87 -11.21
C LEU A 34 -8.25 16.40 -12.01
N ILE A 35 -8.52 15.10 -12.02
CA ILE A 35 -9.65 14.52 -12.75
C ILE A 35 -10.98 15.09 -12.23
N ILE A 36 -11.16 15.14 -10.91
CA ILE A 36 -12.36 15.71 -10.29
C ILE A 36 -12.50 17.19 -10.65
N GLY A 37 -11.41 17.96 -10.54
CA GLY A 37 -11.39 19.38 -10.88
C GLY A 37 -11.79 19.64 -12.34
N LEU A 38 -11.17 18.93 -13.28
CA LEU A 38 -11.46 19.06 -14.71
C LEU A 38 -12.93 18.72 -15.04
N ASN A 39 -13.47 17.66 -14.44
CA ASN A 39 -14.86 17.27 -14.70
C ASN A 39 -15.88 18.21 -14.04
N SER A 40 -15.53 18.80 -12.88
CA SER A 40 -16.44 19.71 -12.15
C SER A 40 -16.81 20.98 -12.91
N ILE A 41 -15.96 21.44 -13.83
CA ILE A 41 -16.20 22.64 -14.67
C ILE A 41 -17.44 22.46 -15.55
N TYR A 42 -17.73 21.22 -15.96
CA TYR A 42 -18.80 20.89 -16.91
C TYR A 42 -20.06 20.35 -16.22
N THR A 43 -20.11 20.37 -14.89
CA THR A 43 -21.26 19.89 -14.13
C THR A 43 -22.01 21.10 -13.57
N ASP A 44 -23.01 21.60 -14.30
CA ASP A 44 -23.91 22.65 -13.84
C ASP A 44 -25.31 22.11 -13.51
N ARG A 45 -26.24 23.00 -13.18
CA ARG A 45 -27.60 22.61 -12.80
C ARG A 45 -28.40 22.07 -14.00
N GLU A 46 -28.19 22.63 -15.18
CA GLU A 46 -28.86 22.20 -16.42
C GLU A 46 -28.42 20.78 -16.80
N PHE A 47 -27.13 20.45 -16.61
CA PHE A 47 -26.61 19.09 -16.76
C PHE A 47 -27.37 18.06 -15.91
N PHE A 48 -27.73 18.40 -14.67
CA PHE A 48 -28.50 17.50 -13.80
C PHE A 48 -29.98 17.43 -14.18
N GLU A 49 -30.58 18.52 -14.66
CA GLU A 49 -31.97 18.52 -15.12
C GLU A 49 -32.13 17.66 -16.40
N ASP A 50 -31.18 17.74 -17.33
CA ASP A 50 -31.15 16.92 -18.55
C ASP A 50 -30.83 15.44 -18.27
N PHE A 51 -30.02 15.15 -17.25
CA PHE A 51 -29.64 13.79 -16.86
C PHE A 51 -30.84 12.87 -16.58
N PHE A 52 -31.94 13.42 -16.05
CA PHE A 52 -33.15 12.65 -15.75
C PHE A 52 -34.12 12.53 -16.93
N CYS A 53 -33.91 13.30 -17.99
CA CYS A 53 -34.78 13.33 -19.17
C CYS A 53 -34.26 12.42 -20.28
N GLU A 54 -33.00 12.58 -20.71
CA GLU A 54 -32.35 11.71 -21.71
C GLU A 54 -30.85 11.54 -21.42
N LEU A 55 -30.37 10.29 -21.53
CA LEU A 55 -28.99 9.93 -21.22
C LEU A 55 -28.11 10.13 -22.47
N GLU A 56 -27.51 11.31 -22.63
CA GLU A 56 -26.56 11.53 -23.73
C GLU A 56 -25.17 10.93 -23.44
N VAL A 57 -24.33 10.93 -24.47
CA VAL A 57 -22.97 10.37 -24.44
C VAL A 57 -22.12 10.97 -23.30
N VAL A 58 -22.27 12.27 -23.02
CA VAL A 58 -21.47 12.97 -21.99
C VAL A 58 -21.85 12.49 -20.59
N GLN A 59 -23.14 12.28 -20.30
CA GLN A 59 -23.63 11.74 -19.04
C GLN A 59 -23.09 10.32 -18.82
N VAL A 60 -23.13 9.45 -19.84
CA VAL A 60 -22.57 8.09 -19.76
C VAL A 60 -21.07 8.11 -19.45
N MET A 61 -20.32 9.03 -20.06
CA MET A 61 -18.89 9.18 -19.81
C MET A 61 -18.61 9.63 -18.36
N ILE A 62 -19.35 10.61 -17.84
CA ILE A 62 -19.21 11.09 -16.47
C ILE A 62 -19.50 9.96 -15.46
N ILE A 63 -20.56 9.18 -15.67
CA ILE A 63 -20.86 8.01 -14.81
C ILE A 63 -19.69 7.02 -14.85
N THR A 64 -19.19 6.70 -16.04
CA THR A 64 -18.09 5.74 -16.22
C THR A 64 -16.81 6.23 -15.55
N ILE A 65 -16.48 7.52 -15.69
CA ILE A 65 -15.35 8.17 -14.99
C ILE A 65 -15.56 8.09 -13.48
N GLY A 66 -16.75 8.42 -12.98
CA GLY A 66 -17.09 8.31 -11.56
C GLY A 66 -16.86 6.90 -11.01
N ILE A 67 -17.33 5.87 -11.72
CA ILE A 67 -17.12 4.46 -11.33
C ILE A 67 -15.63 4.12 -11.28
N THR A 68 -14.84 4.50 -12.30
CA THR A 68 -13.40 4.21 -12.33
C THR A 68 -12.64 4.94 -11.21
N ILE A 69 -13.03 6.17 -10.87
CA ILE A 69 -12.50 6.91 -9.72
C ILE A 69 -12.81 6.18 -8.42
N LEU A 70 -14.07 5.75 -8.22
CA LEU A 70 -14.47 5.03 -7.01
C LEU A 70 -13.71 3.71 -6.84
N ILE A 71 -13.52 2.95 -7.92
CA ILE A 71 -12.73 1.71 -7.89
C ILE A 71 -11.28 2.03 -7.54
N SER A 72 -10.68 3.06 -8.15
CA SER A 72 -9.33 3.47 -7.82
C SER A 72 -9.19 3.89 -6.35
N ALA A 73 -10.09 4.74 -5.86
CA ALA A 73 -10.12 5.21 -4.49
C ALA A 73 -10.23 4.04 -3.50
N PHE A 74 -11.08 3.05 -3.79
CA PHE A 74 -11.18 1.83 -2.99
C PHE A 74 -9.83 1.11 -2.86
N PHE A 75 -9.14 0.88 -3.99
CA PHE A 75 -7.83 0.22 -3.96
C PHE A 75 -6.74 1.09 -3.31
N LEU A 76 -6.78 2.41 -3.44
CA LEU A 76 -5.87 3.32 -2.74
C LEU A 76 -6.06 3.24 -1.23
N ILE A 77 -7.30 3.32 -0.74
CA ILE A 77 -7.61 3.24 0.69
C ILE A 77 -7.19 1.87 1.24
N LYS A 78 -7.43 0.80 0.47
CA LYS A 78 -6.99 -0.56 0.81
C LYS A 78 -5.46 -0.66 0.88
N SER A 79 -4.73 -0.12 -0.09
CA SER A 79 -3.26 -0.12 -0.10
C SER A 79 -2.67 0.75 1.01
N TYR A 80 -3.29 1.89 1.32
CA TYR A 80 -2.78 2.83 2.33
C TYR A 80 -2.99 2.34 3.74
N ASN A 81 -4.20 1.89 4.07
CA ASN A 81 -4.58 1.62 5.46
C ASN A 81 -5.50 0.39 5.62
N ASN A 82 -5.47 -0.54 4.67
CA ASN A 82 -6.26 -1.78 4.71
C ASN A 82 -7.74 -1.53 5.03
N LEU A 83 -8.36 -0.55 4.36
CA LEU A 83 -9.74 -0.13 4.62
C LEU A 83 -9.96 0.27 6.09
N PHE A 84 -9.11 1.17 6.60
CA PHE A 84 -9.12 1.71 7.96
C PHE A 84 -8.73 0.73 9.08
N LYS A 85 -8.38 -0.52 8.76
CA LYS A 85 -7.93 -1.51 9.75
C LYS A 85 -6.48 -1.35 10.15
N GLY A 86 -5.67 -0.68 9.32
CA GLY A 86 -4.22 -0.66 9.48
C GLY A 86 -3.54 -1.97 9.09
N PHE A 87 -2.22 -1.89 9.03
CA PHE A 87 -1.33 -3.03 8.81
C PHE A 87 -0.60 -3.34 10.12
N ALA A 88 -0.78 -4.55 10.62
CA ALA A 88 -0.14 -5.02 11.85
C ALA A 88 1.31 -5.46 11.58
N TYR A 89 2.14 -4.53 11.10
CA TYR A 89 3.56 -4.77 10.87
C TYR A 89 4.24 -5.16 12.18
N ARG A 90 4.80 -6.37 12.22
CA ARG A 90 5.61 -6.83 13.35
C ARG A 90 6.90 -6.03 13.42
N ASN A 91 7.37 -5.73 14.61
CA ASN A 91 8.68 -5.11 14.82
C ASN A 91 9.55 -6.04 15.65
N LEU A 92 10.86 -5.81 15.59
CA LEU A 92 11.77 -6.41 16.56
C LEU A 92 11.41 -5.93 17.97
N ALA A 93 11.77 -6.74 18.97
CA ALA A 93 11.61 -6.39 20.38
C ALA A 93 12.44 -5.13 20.72
N LEU A 94 12.14 -4.52 21.87
CA LEU A 94 12.92 -3.37 22.33
C LEU A 94 14.37 -3.80 22.56
N THR A 95 15.31 -2.88 22.32
CA THR A 95 16.75 -3.17 22.47
C THR A 95 17.12 -3.62 23.88
N LYS A 96 16.41 -3.13 24.90
CA LYS A 96 16.54 -3.60 26.29
C LYS A 96 16.19 -5.08 26.43
N ASP A 97 15.05 -5.49 25.85
CA ASP A 97 14.56 -6.87 25.91
C ASP A 97 15.48 -7.80 25.11
N ILE A 98 15.97 -7.35 23.95
CA ILE A 98 16.98 -8.07 23.15
C ILE A 98 18.26 -8.28 23.97
N ARG A 99 18.73 -7.24 24.67
CA ARG A 99 19.94 -7.33 25.50
C ARG A 99 19.75 -8.26 26.69
N GLU A 100 18.57 -8.24 27.31
CA GLU A 100 18.22 -9.18 28.39
C GLU A 100 18.14 -10.62 27.89
N PHE A 101 17.57 -10.84 26.71
CA PHE A 101 17.53 -12.13 26.04
C PHE A 101 18.95 -12.68 25.78
N GLU A 102 19.84 -11.86 25.22
CA GLU A 102 21.24 -12.20 24.94
C GLU A 102 22.03 -12.54 26.22
N THR A 103 21.91 -11.71 27.25
CA THR A 103 22.84 -11.74 28.40
C THR A 103 22.33 -12.54 29.59
N LYS A 104 21.04 -12.85 29.66
CA LYS A 104 20.45 -13.60 30.78
C LYS A 104 19.68 -14.82 30.30
N GLN A 105 18.67 -14.63 29.46
CA GLN A 105 17.71 -15.70 29.14
C GLN A 105 18.35 -16.85 28.36
N ILE A 106 19.22 -16.55 27.37
CA ILE A 106 19.95 -17.59 26.63
C ILE A 106 20.94 -18.34 27.56
N PRO A 107 21.83 -17.69 28.32
CA PRO A 107 22.69 -18.38 29.28
C PRO A 107 21.92 -19.24 30.29
N ASP A 108 20.84 -18.70 30.87
CA ASP A 108 20.01 -19.40 31.85
C ASP A 108 19.38 -20.66 31.26
N TYR A 109 18.85 -20.58 30.03
CA TYR A 109 18.31 -21.72 29.29
C TYR A 109 19.40 -22.75 28.96
N ASN A 110 20.52 -22.29 28.38
CA ASN A 110 21.63 -23.16 27.96
C ASN A 110 22.29 -23.91 29.13
N SER A 111 22.17 -23.42 30.36
CA SER A 111 22.67 -24.10 31.56
C SER A 111 21.81 -25.30 31.99
N GLN A 112 20.58 -25.40 31.47
CA GLN A 112 19.58 -26.40 31.87
C GLN A 112 19.38 -27.51 30.82
N VAL A 113 19.99 -27.38 29.65
CA VAL A 113 19.79 -28.28 28.51
C VAL A 113 21.09 -28.95 28.06
N SER A 114 20.96 -29.99 27.25
CA SER A 114 22.10 -30.67 26.63
C SER A 114 22.80 -29.76 25.61
N GLU A 115 24.07 -30.04 25.27
CA GLU A 115 24.80 -29.24 24.26
C GLU A 115 24.08 -29.18 22.90
N GLU A 116 23.35 -30.24 22.56
CA GLU A 116 22.62 -30.38 21.28
C GLU A 116 21.43 -29.41 21.19
N ASP A 117 20.86 -29.05 22.34
CA ASP A 117 19.67 -28.21 22.46
C ASP A 117 20.02 -26.74 22.76
N LYS A 118 21.30 -26.41 22.89
CA LYS A 118 21.72 -25.04 23.22
C LYS A 118 21.40 -24.07 22.09
N LEU A 119 20.90 -22.92 22.47
CA LEU A 119 20.61 -21.81 21.57
C LEU A 119 21.81 -20.89 21.44
N THR A 120 21.96 -20.29 20.27
CA THR A 120 22.88 -19.15 20.08
C THR A 120 22.07 -17.89 19.81
N PHE A 121 22.56 -16.77 20.31
CA PHE A 121 21.92 -15.48 20.08
C PHE A 121 21.83 -15.14 18.58
N GLU A 122 22.88 -15.46 17.81
CA GLU A 122 22.90 -15.19 16.36
C GLU A 122 21.80 -15.97 15.63
N THR A 123 21.64 -17.27 15.91
CA THR A 123 20.59 -18.09 15.29
C THR A 123 19.19 -17.56 15.63
N GLU A 124 18.92 -17.29 16.91
CA GLU A 124 17.63 -16.77 17.36
C GLU A 124 17.31 -15.39 16.78
N LEU A 125 18.32 -14.54 16.64
CA LEU A 125 18.16 -13.23 16.02
C LEU A 125 17.84 -13.34 14.53
N ILE A 126 18.48 -14.27 13.81
CA ILE A 126 18.20 -14.56 12.41
C ILE A 126 16.75 -15.04 12.25
N GLU A 127 16.29 -15.98 13.07
CA GLU A 127 14.91 -16.49 13.01
C GLU A 127 13.86 -15.39 13.27
N ARG A 128 14.14 -14.48 14.21
CA ARG A 128 13.30 -13.31 14.46
C ARG A 128 13.30 -12.34 13.28
N LEU A 129 14.45 -12.12 12.65
CA LEU A 129 14.55 -11.30 11.43
C LEU A 129 13.74 -11.91 10.29
N ILE A 130 13.83 -13.22 10.05
CA ILE A 130 13.03 -13.93 9.04
C ILE A 130 11.54 -13.73 9.31
N THR A 131 11.09 -14.02 10.53
CA THR A 131 9.68 -13.89 10.92
C THR A 131 9.12 -12.48 10.71
N VAL A 132 9.89 -11.45 11.07
CA VAL A 132 9.48 -10.06 10.87
C VAL A 132 9.49 -9.69 9.39
N THR A 133 10.52 -10.12 8.66
CA THR A 133 10.67 -9.82 7.23
C THR A 133 9.58 -10.47 6.38
N ASP A 134 9.20 -11.71 6.66
CA ASP A 134 8.11 -12.41 5.96
C ASP A 134 6.76 -11.71 6.19
N ASN A 135 6.53 -11.24 7.42
CA ASN A 135 5.35 -10.44 7.74
C ASN A 135 5.32 -9.12 6.93
N HIS A 136 6.46 -8.43 6.84
CA HIS A 136 6.57 -7.20 6.06
C HIS A 136 6.37 -7.45 4.57
N THR A 137 7.00 -8.49 4.04
CA THR A 137 6.90 -8.89 2.63
C THR A 137 5.45 -9.15 2.24
N THR A 138 4.72 -9.94 3.06
CA THR A 138 3.30 -10.26 2.83
C THR A 138 2.46 -8.99 2.71
N PHE A 139 2.63 -8.03 3.62
CA PHE A 139 1.89 -6.77 3.56
C PHE A 139 2.33 -5.90 2.38
N ASN A 140 3.64 -5.76 2.17
CA ASN A 140 4.19 -4.92 1.10
C ASN A 140 3.75 -5.41 -0.29
N ASP A 141 3.71 -6.72 -0.52
CA ASP A 141 3.27 -7.30 -1.78
C ASP A 141 1.78 -7.04 -2.03
N GLN A 142 0.93 -7.25 -1.02
CA GLN A 142 -0.50 -6.95 -1.12
C GLN A 142 -0.74 -5.45 -1.38
N ARG A 143 -0.03 -4.58 -0.67
CA ARG A 143 -0.12 -3.13 -0.84
C ARG A 143 0.33 -2.69 -2.23
N SER A 144 1.42 -3.27 -2.73
CA SER A 144 1.95 -3.01 -4.07
C SER A 144 0.92 -3.39 -5.14
N LEU A 145 0.29 -4.56 -5.01
CA LEU A 145 -0.74 -5.03 -5.94
C LEU A 145 -1.99 -4.13 -5.92
N ASP A 146 -2.47 -3.75 -4.74
CA ASP A 146 -3.62 -2.85 -4.63
C ASP A 146 -3.28 -1.47 -5.20
N LEU A 147 -2.08 -0.94 -4.98
CA LEU A 147 -1.63 0.31 -5.57
C LEU A 147 -1.51 0.24 -7.09
N TYR A 148 -1.01 -0.87 -7.62
CA TYR A 148 -0.97 -1.11 -9.07
C TYR A 148 -2.39 -1.03 -9.66
N ARG A 149 -3.35 -1.73 -9.06
CA ARG A 149 -4.77 -1.70 -9.48
C ARG A 149 -5.34 -0.29 -9.42
N ALA A 150 -5.10 0.43 -8.33
CA ALA A 150 -5.52 1.83 -8.19
C ALA A 150 -4.99 2.71 -9.33
N LYS A 151 -3.69 2.59 -9.65
CA LYS A 151 -3.04 3.33 -10.75
C LYS A 151 -3.62 2.95 -12.11
N THR A 152 -3.92 1.67 -12.35
CA THR A 152 -4.58 1.23 -13.59
C THR A 152 -5.91 1.94 -13.79
N PHE A 153 -6.79 1.94 -12.79
CA PHE A 153 -8.08 2.62 -12.90
C PHE A 153 -7.94 4.15 -13.00
N LEU A 154 -6.89 4.74 -12.41
CA LEU A 154 -6.60 6.17 -12.60
C LEU A 154 -6.21 6.51 -14.02
N ILE A 155 -5.34 5.71 -14.63
CA ILE A 155 -4.93 5.92 -16.01
C ILE A 155 -6.15 5.82 -16.94
N VAL A 156 -7.01 4.83 -16.71
CA VAL A 156 -8.29 4.69 -17.45
C VAL A 156 -9.15 5.93 -17.27
N SER A 157 -9.35 6.39 -16.02
CA SER A 157 -10.15 7.58 -15.71
C SER A 157 -9.59 8.86 -16.35
N LEU A 158 -8.27 9.01 -16.37
CA LEU A 158 -7.58 10.13 -17.01
C LEU A 158 -7.79 10.14 -18.52
N ILE A 159 -7.66 8.98 -19.19
CA ILE A 159 -7.91 8.84 -20.63
C ILE A 159 -9.37 9.18 -20.95
N LEU A 160 -10.32 8.63 -20.18
CA LEU A 160 -11.74 8.92 -20.37
C LEU A 160 -12.05 10.41 -20.18
N THR A 161 -11.42 11.05 -19.18
CA THR A 161 -11.54 12.50 -18.97
C THR A 161 -11.03 13.27 -20.20
N GLY A 162 -9.85 12.90 -20.74
CA GLY A 162 -9.32 13.52 -21.94
C GLY A 162 -10.26 13.39 -23.15
N ILE A 163 -10.83 12.21 -23.37
CA ILE A 163 -11.82 11.97 -24.44
C ILE A 163 -13.08 12.83 -24.22
N GLN A 164 -13.59 12.90 -22.99
CA GLN A 164 -14.76 13.70 -22.67
C GLN A 164 -14.51 15.18 -22.95
N LEU A 165 -13.35 15.71 -22.56
CA LEU A 165 -12.97 17.11 -22.82
C LEU A 165 -12.97 17.41 -24.32
N VAL A 166 -12.43 16.52 -25.15
CA VAL A 166 -12.46 16.66 -26.61
C VAL A 166 -13.91 16.69 -27.11
N ILE A 167 -14.75 15.75 -26.70
CA ILE A 167 -16.16 15.69 -27.11
C ILE A 167 -16.89 16.98 -26.74
N VAL A 168 -16.77 17.43 -25.49
CA VAL A 168 -17.47 18.63 -25.02
C VAL A 168 -16.96 19.91 -25.70
N THR A 169 -15.67 19.97 -26.07
CA THR A 169 -15.08 21.15 -26.73
C THR A 169 -15.46 21.26 -28.21
N PHE A 170 -15.64 20.14 -28.90
CA PHE A 170 -15.91 20.10 -30.35
C PHE A 170 -17.36 19.75 -30.71
N LYS A 171 -18.24 19.55 -29.71
CA LYS A 171 -19.68 19.43 -29.88
C LYS A 171 -20.31 20.84 -29.84
#